data_AF-A0A4R5P9I3-F1
#
_entry.id   AF-A0A4R5P9I3-F1
#
_cell.length_a   1.000
_cell.length_b   1.000
_cell.length_c   1.000
_cell.angle_alpha   90.00
_cell.angle_beta   90.00
_cell.angle_gamma   90.00
#
_symmetry.space_group_name_H-M   'P 1'
#
loop_
_entity.id
_entity.type
_entity.pdbx_description
1 polymer ?
#
loop_
_entity_poly.entity_id
_entity_poly.type
_entity_poly.pdbx_seq_one_letter_code
_entity_poly.pdbx_strand_id
1 'polypeptide(L)'
;MAQARVLLTSLHEHVDELTRTISETEHQIRRAKHGSTLRNKHLRIRRMRQDLYEAYRLIDQLHHRFPSIRREKPPARKTPSPCAD
;
A
#
# COMPACT_ATOMS: atom_id res chain seq x y z
N MET A 1 2.22 -18.63 13.81
CA MET A 1 1.25 -17.71 13.18
C MET A 1 1.47 -16.24 13.53
N ALA A 2 1.98 -15.89 14.72
CA ALA A 2 2.26 -14.49 15.08
C ALA A 2 3.25 -13.78 14.12
N GLN A 3 4.33 -14.46 13.71
CA GLN A 3 5.34 -13.89 12.81
C GLN A 3 4.79 -13.51 11.41
N ALA A 4 3.91 -14.33 10.84
CA ALA A 4 3.30 -14.05 9.55
C ALA A 4 2.33 -12.85 9.60
N ARG A 5 1.67 -12.64 10.76
CA ARG A 5 0.85 -11.45 11.01
C ARG A 5 1.70 -10.19 11.14
N VAL A 6 2.82 -10.26 11.88
CA VAL A 6 3.78 -9.14 12.00
C VAL A 6 4.34 -8.74 10.63
N LEU A 7 4.73 -9.72 9.81
CA LEU A 7 5.19 -9.45 8.45
C LEU A 7 4.10 -8.81 7.58
N LEU A 8 2.86 -9.27 7.70
CA LEU A 8 1.73 -8.68 6.98
C LEU A 8 1.49 -7.22 7.38
N THR A 9 1.53 -6.90 8.68
CA THR A 9 1.44 -5.52 9.16
C THR A 9 2.54 -4.65 8.59
N SER A 10 3.79 -5.11 8.65
CA SER A 10 4.94 -4.37 8.10
C SER A 10 4.83 -4.15 6.58
N LEU A 11 4.31 -5.12 5.83
CA LEU A 11 4.06 -4.96 4.39
C LEU A 11 2.98 -3.91 4.10
N HIS A 12 1.91 -3.86 4.90
CA HIS A 12 0.89 -2.82 4.78
C HIS A 12 1.44 -1.43 5.10
N GLU A 13 2.20 -1.29 6.18
CA GLU A 13 2.87 -0.03 6.52
C GLU A 13 3.81 0.44 5.40
N HIS A 14 4.55 -0.49 4.79
CA HIS A 14 5.42 -0.17 3.67
C HIS A 14 4.65 0.28 2.42
N VAL A 15 3.51 -0.33 2.13
CA VAL A 15 2.60 0.10 1.05
C VAL A 15 2.09 1.51 1.31
N ASP A 16 1.68 1.82 2.55
CA ASP A 16 1.21 3.15 2.95
C ASP A 16 2.33 4.20 2.81
N GLU A 17 3.56 3.86 3.20
CA GLU A 17 4.73 4.74 3.04
C GLU A 17 5.06 4.98 1.55
N LEU A 18 5.08 3.94 0.73
CA LEU A 18 5.36 4.05 -0.71
C LEU A 18 4.30 4.89 -1.42
N THR A 19 3.02 4.65 -1.15
CA THR A 19 1.92 5.41 -1.77
C THR A 19 1.97 6.89 -1.40
N ARG A 20 2.26 7.21 -0.14
CA ARG A 20 2.48 8.59 0.32
C ARG A 20 3.69 9.23 -0.38
N THR A 21 4.82 8.54 -0.41
CA THR A 21 6.07 9.07 -1.01
C THR A 21 5.94 9.29 -2.51
N ILE A 22 5.23 8.39 -3.22
CA ILE A 22 4.89 8.57 -4.63
C ILE A 22 4.06 9.84 -4.81
N SER A 23 3.00 10.00 -4.01
CA SER A 23 2.09 11.16 -4.09
C SER A 23 2.82 12.49 -3.84
N GLU A 24 3.70 12.53 -2.84
CA GLU A 24 4.53 13.68 -2.53
C GLU A 24 5.52 13.99 -3.67
N THR A 25 6.17 12.96 -4.21
CA THR A 25 7.13 13.13 -5.33
C THR A 25 6.42 13.61 -6.59
N GLU A 26 5.23 13.09 -6.89
CA GLU A 26 4.40 13.55 -8.00
C GLU A 26 3.97 15.01 -7.82
N HIS A 27 3.58 15.41 -6.60
CA HIS A 27 3.26 16.80 -6.32
C HIS A 27 4.45 17.73 -6.54
N GLN A 28 5.66 17.31 -6.15
CA GLN A 28 6.88 18.07 -6.42
C GLN A 28 7.20 18.16 -7.91
N ILE A 29 6.96 17.10 -8.69
CA ILE A 29 7.13 17.11 -10.15
C ILE A 29 6.17 18.12 -10.78
N ARG A 30 4.89 18.09 -10.39
CA ARG A 30 3.87 19.03 -10.90
C ARG A 30 4.24 20.49 -10.64
N ARG A 31 4.95 20.78 -9.54
CA ARG A 31 5.37 22.14 -9.15
C ARG A 31 6.71 22.57 -9.74
N ALA A 32 7.51 21.63 -10.23
CA ALA A 32 8.84 21.94 -10.76
C ALA A 32 8.76 22.43 -12.21
N LYS A 33 9.40 23.57 -12.51
CA LYS A 33 9.26 24.23 -13.81
C LYS A 33 10.03 23.53 -14.94
N HIS A 34 11.32 23.18 -14.83
CA HIS A 34 12.04 22.26 -15.74
C HIS A 34 13.42 21.87 -15.15
N GLY A 35 14.00 20.73 -15.58
CA GLY A 35 15.40 20.36 -15.27
C GLY A 35 15.67 18.85 -15.24
N SER A 36 16.95 18.45 -15.33
CA SER A 36 17.43 17.05 -15.23
C SER A 36 16.95 16.33 -13.97
N THR A 37 16.67 17.08 -12.89
CA THR A 37 16.06 16.59 -11.65
C THR A 37 14.67 15.97 -11.86
N LEU A 38 13.89 16.42 -12.85
CA LEU A 38 12.59 15.83 -13.17
C LEU A 38 12.74 14.39 -13.68
N ARG A 39 13.72 14.12 -14.54
CA ARG A 39 13.97 12.78 -15.06
C ARG A 39 14.29 11.80 -13.93
N ASN A 40 15.15 12.22 -13.00
CA ASN A 40 15.51 11.42 -11.83
C ASN A 40 14.29 11.16 -10.92
N LYS A 41 13.41 12.16 -10.72
CA LYS A 41 12.17 11.98 -9.95
C LYS A 41 11.19 11.01 -10.62
N HIS A 42 11.03 11.06 -11.95
CA HIS A 42 10.21 10.09 -12.68
C HIS A 42 10.77 8.67 -12.60
N LEU A 43 12.09 8.50 -12.73
CA LEU A 43 12.74 7.20 -12.55
C LEU A 43 12.54 6.66 -11.13
N ARG A 44 12.65 7.54 -10.12
CA ARG A 44 12.38 7.18 -8.71
C ARG A 44 10.93 6.72 -8.53
N ILE A 45 9.94 7.45 -9.07
CA ILE A 45 8.54 7.03 -9.01
C ILE A 45 8.32 5.68 -9.69
N ARG A 46 8.94 5.45 -10.86
CA ARG A 46 8.83 4.17 -11.56
C ARG A 46 9.32 3.02 -10.69
N ARG A 47 10.44 3.20 -9.99
CA ARG A 47 10.98 2.21 -9.05
C ARG A 47 10.05 1.99 -7.86
N MET A 48 9.57 3.07 -7.21
CA MET A 48 8.63 2.96 -6.09
C MET A 48 7.32 2.24 -6.49
N ARG A 49 6.85 2.44 -7.72
CA ARG A 49 5.69 1.70 -8.25
C ARG A 49 5.99 0.20 -8.43
N GLN A 50 7.21 -0.16 -8.84
CA GLN A 50 7.63 -1.57 -8.89
C GLN A 50 7.67 -2.20 -7.50
N ASP A 51 8.26 -1.49 -6.54
CA ASP A 51 8.33 -1.94 -5.14
C ASP A 51 6.92 -2.15 -4.56
N LEU A 52 5.98 -1.26 -4.89
CA LEU A 52 4.57 -1.37 -4.50
C LEU A 52 3.88 -2.59 -5.12
N TYR A 53 4.14 -2.92 -6.38
CA TYR A 53 3.61 -4.14 -6.99
C TYR A 53 4.16 -5.40 -6.34
N GLU A 54 5.45 -5.44 -6.02
CA GLU A 54 6.04 -6.58 -5.32
C GLU A 54 5.51 -6.70 -3.89
N ALA A 55 5.30 -5.60 -3.18
CA ALA A 55 4.69 -5.62 -1.85
C ALA A 55 3.27 -6.23 -1.89
N TYR A 56 2.42 -5.82 -2.84
CA TYR A 56 1.10 -6.44 -3.02
C TYR A 56 1.19 -7.92 -3.37
N ARG A 57 2.12 -8.30 -4.24
CA ARG A 57 2.35 -9.71 -4.59
C ARG A 57 2.76 -10.54 -3.37
N LEU A 58 3.61 -10.01 -2.49
CA LEU A 58 4.02 -10.67 -1.24
C LEU A 58 2.85 -10.82 -0.26
N ILE A 59 2.01 -9.79 -0.14
CA ILE A 59 0.77 -9.84 0.65
C ILE A 59 -0.14 -10.96 0.13
N ASP A 60 -0.35 -11.05 -1.18
CA ASP A 60 -1.19 -12.08 -1.79
C ASP A 60 -0.61 -13.50 -1.58
N GLN A 61 0.71 -13.66 -1.72
CA GLN A 61 1.37 -14.93 -1.43
C GLN A 61 1.27 -15.34 0.04
N LEU A 62 1.41 -14.38 0.97
CA LEU A 62 1.23 -14.63 2.40
C LEU A 62 -0.20 -15.06 2.71
N HIS A 63 -1.19 -14.40 2.13
CA HIS A 63 -2.59 -14.77 2.26
C HIS A 63 -2.89 -16.15 1.69
N HIS A 64 -2.29 -16.52 0.55
CA HIS A 64 -2.45 -17.83 -0.05
C HIS A 64 -1.82 -18.93 0.81
N ARG A 65 -0.61 -18.69 1.34
CA ARG A 65 0.12 -19.66 2.17
C ARG A 65 -0.45 -19.81 3.57
N PHE A 66 -1.03 -18.75 4.13
CA PHE A 66 -1.57 -18.72 5.49
C PHE A 66 -3.02 -18.19 5.50
N PRO A 67 -3.99 -18.98 5.02
CA PRO A 67 -5.39 -18.54 4.91
C PRO A 67 -6.04 -18.23 6.27
N SER A 68 -5.51 -18.75 7.37
CA SER A 68 -5.94 -18.43 8.73
C SER A 68 -5.71 -16.97 9.12
N ILE A 69 -4.79 -16.26 8.45
CA ILE A 69 -4.54 -14.82 8.68
C ILE A 69 -5.66 -13.96 8.08
N ARG A 70 -6.23 -14.37 6.93
CA ARG A 70 -7.41 -13.72 6.33
C ARG A 70 -8.69 -13.90 7.15
N ARG A 71 -8.75 -14.92 8.01
CA ARG A 71 -9.96 -15.28 8.76
C ARG A 71 -10.28 -14.36 9.94
N GLU A 72 -9.43 -13.37 10.25
CA GLU A 72 -9.89 -12.19 10.97
C GLU A 72 -10.79 -11.40 10.03
N LYS A 73 -12.07 -11.76 10.07
CA LYS A 73 -13.18 -11.04 9.45
C LYS A 73 -12.91 -9.54 9.59
N PRO A 74 -12.85 -8.76 8.49
CA PRO A 74 -12.73 -7.31 8.61
C PRO A 74 -13.80 -6.85 9.59
N PRO A 75 -13.47 -5.96 10.56
CA PRO A 75 -14.44 -5.54 11.56
C PRO A 75 -15.66 -5.10 10.79
N ALA A 76 -16.79 -5.77 11.05
CA ALA A 76 -18.03 -5.49 10.37
C ALA A 76 -18.21 -3.98 10.44
N ARG A 77 -18.02 -3.29 9.30
CA ARG A 77 -18.45 -1.91 9.18
C ARG A 77 -19.91 -1.99 9.57
N LYS A 78 -20.24 -1.46 10.75
CA LYS A 78 -21.62 -1.35 11.22
C LYS A 78 -22.27 -0.45 10.20
N THR A 79 -22.81 -1.02 9.13
CA THR A 79 -23.87 -0.37 8.37
C THR A 79 -24.98 -0.18 9.39
N PRO A 80 -25.32 1.06 9.79
CA PRO A 80 -26.51 1.25 10.59
C PRO A 80 -27.67 0.64 9.79
N SER A 81 -28.35 -0.35 10.38
CA SER A 81 -29.58 -0.90 9.82
C SER A 81 -30.52 0.25 9.51
N PRO A 82 -31.03 0.39 8.28
CA PRO A 82 -32.11 1.32 8.01
C PRO A 82 -33.41 0.58 8.32
N CYS A 83 -33.86 0.63 9.58
CA CYS A 83 -35.23 0.29 9.97
C CYS A 83 -35.48 0.75 11.42
N ALA A 84 -36.21 1.86 11.60
CA ALA A 84 -37.20 2.04 12.67
C ALA A 84 -38.01 3.31 12.39
N ASP A 85 -39.26 3.08 11.99
CA ASP A 85 -40.48 3.91 11.99
C ASP A 85 -40.52 5.28 11.26
#